data_AF-A0A914QNF4-F1
#
_entry.id   AF-A0A914QNF4-F1
#
_cell.length_a   1.000
_cell.length_b   1.000
_cell.length_c   1.000
_cell.angle_alpha   90.00
_cell.angle_beta   90.00
_cell.angle_gamma   90.00
#
_symmetry.space_group_name_H-M   'P 1'
#
loop_
_entity.id
_entity.type
_entity.pdbx_description
1 polymer ?
#
loop_
_entity_poly.entity_id
_entity_poly.type
_entity_poly.pdbx_seq_one_letter_code
_entity_poly.pdbx_strand_id
1 'polypeptide(L)'
;MNIDFVQKKVLQTSEHFSLPSNYTAKNVVLTNGDYDPWSALRSDVNNETRHQFSKISHGSSHCADMLPTIPGDSADLLNLRDFVEKEVSYYLDSPLPTKSSSTRLFLSPLICFFILLSLIFIE
;
A
#
# COMPACT_ATOMS: atom_id res chain seq x y z
N MET A 1 3.41 6.45 33.46
CA MET A 1 3.65 6.22 32.02
C MET A 1 5.14 6.05 31.83
N ASN A 2 5.60 4.95 31.24
CA ASN A 2 7.02 4.73 30.97
C ASN A 2 7.34 5.29 29.58
N ILE A 3 8.09 6.39 29.50
CA ILE A 3 8.33 7.11 28.24
C ILE A 3 9.23 6.30 27.29
N ASP A 4 10.23 5.60 27.83
CA ASP A 4 11.16 4.78 27.04
C ASP A 4 10.43 3.61 26.38
N PHE A 5 9.49 3.00 27.11
CA PHE A 5 8.63 1.96 26.57
C PHE A 5 7.79 2.48 25.41
N VAL A 6 7.16 3.66 25.58
CA VAL A 6 6.33 4.28 24.52
C VAL A 6 7.18 4.59 23.29
N GLN A 7 8.33 5.25 23.46
CA GLN A 7 9.24 5.58 22.36
C GLN A 7 9.70 4.33 21.63
N LYS A 8 10.10 3.28 22.36
CA LYS A 8 10.49 2.00 21.78
C LYS A 8 9.36 1.41 20.92
N LYS A 9 8.11 1.49 21.37
CA LYS A 9 6.96 0.98 20.62
C LYS A 9 6.62 1.81 19.39
N VAL A 10 6.77 3.13 19.46
CA VAL A 10 6.63 4.00 18.29
C VAL A 10 7.67 3.64 17.24
N LEU A 11 8.94 3.51 17.62
CA LEU A 11 10.03 3.15 16.70
C LEU A 11 9.79 1.77 16.07
N GLN A 12 9.47 0.75 16.86
CA GLN A 12 9.18 -0.59 16.36
C GLN A 12 8.02 -0.60 15.34
N THR A 13 7.00 0.23 15.57
CA THR A 13 5.85 0.33 14.66
C THR A 13 6.25 1.01 13.36
N SER A 14 6.98 2.13 13.44
CA SER A 14 7.45 2.86 12.26
C SER A 14 8.46 2.06 11.44
N GLU A 15 9.31 1.26 12.06
CA GLU A 15 10.22 0.34 11.36
C GLU A 15 9.44 -0.73 10.57
N HIS A 16 8.32 -1.21 11.11
CA HIS A 16 7.53 -2.25 10.47
C HIS A 16 6.60 -1.71 9.38
N PHE A 17 5.90 -0.60 9.65
CA PHE A 17 4.86 -0.06 8.76
C PHE A 17 5.30 1.15 7.94
N SER A 18 6.57 1.58 8.08
CA SER A 18 7.09 2.83 7.53
C SER A 18 6.51 4.08 8.21
N LEU A 19 7.16 5.22 7.96
CA LEU A 19 6.68 6.54 8.38
C LEU A 19 5.67 7.07 7.34
N PRO A 20 4.83 8.06 7.72
CA PRO A 20 3.91 8.67 6.76
C PRO A 20 4.60 9.23 5.50
N SER A 21 5.82 9.73 5.63
CA SER A 21 6.61 10.32 4.53
C SER A 21 7.22 9.30 3.56
N ASN A 22 7.26 8.02 3.90
CA ASN A 22 7.78 6.96 3.04
C ASN A 22 6.87 5.72 2.99
N TYR A 23 5.61 5.88 3.40
CA TYR A 23 4.62 4.83 3.35
C TYR A 23 4.41 4.35 1.91
N THR A 24 4.40 3.02 1.75
CA THR A 24 4.57 2.39 0.45
C THR A 24 3.73 1.11 0.39
N ALA A 25 2.56 1.17 -0.24
CA ALA A 25 1.60 0.08 -0.41
C ALA A 25 1.04 0.02 -1.84
N LYS A 26 0.18 -0.95 -2.16
CA LYS A 26 -0.51 -1.04 -3.44
C LYS A 26 -2.00 -1.13 -3.19
N ASN A 27 -2.79 -0.56 -4.08
CA ASN A 27 -4.25 -0.61 -4.04
C ASN A 27 -4.79 -0.10 -2.69
N VAL A 28 -4.44 1.14 -2.35
CA VAL A 28 -4.86 1.77 -1.10
C VAL A 28 -5.23 3.23 -1.33
N VAL A 29 -6.29 3.65 -0.66
CA VAL A 29 -6.66 5.06 -0.51
C VAL A 29 -6.66 5.39 0.98
N LEU A 30 -5.79 6.31 1.40
CA LEU A 30 -5.73 6.86 2.75
C LEU A 30 -6.51 8.17 2.76
N THR A 31 -7.66 8.18 3.42
CA THR A 31 -8.57 9.34 3.49
C THR A 31 -8.42 10.05 4.83
N ASN A 32 -8.46 11.39 4.81
CA ASN A 32 -8.53 12.21 6.01
C ASN A 32 -9.45 13.43 5.79
N GLY A 33 -10.09 13.90 6.85
CA GLY A 33 -10.71 15.22 6.88
C GLY A 33 -9.72 16.28 7.38
N ASP A 34 -9.81 17.52 6.91
CA ASP A 34 -8.92 18.60 7.38
C ASP A 34 -9.29 19.16 8.78
N TYR A 35 -10.50 18.89 9.27
CA TYR A 35 -10.89 19.17 10.66
C TYR A 35 -10.55 18.03 11.62
N ASP A 36 -10.08 16.89 11.11
CA ASP A 36 -9.61 15.78 11.93
C ASP A 36 -8.22 16.11 12.53
N PRO A 37 -8.05 16.16 13.86
CA PRO A 37 -6.74 16.38 14.47
C PRO A 37 -5.72 15.28 14.11
N TRP A 38 -6.18 14.08 13.75
CA TRP A 38 -5.29 12.99 13.33
C TRP A 38 -4.75 13.18 11.91
N SER A 39 -5.30 14.12 11.12
CA SER A 39 -4.80 14.44 9.77
C SER A 39 -3.35 14.97 9.76
N ALA A 40 -2.83 15.38 10.92
CA ALA A 40 -1.42 15.72 11.12
C ALA A 40 -0.47 14.52 10.97
N LEU A 41 -0.97 13.29 11.13
CA LEU A 41 -0.20 12.05 11.02
C LEU A 41 -0.37 11.36 9.66
N ARG A 42 -1.11 11.97 8.72
CA ARG A 42 -1.39 11.36 7.42
C ARG A 42 -0.12 11.17 6.60
N SER A 43 -0.14 10.18 5.71
CA SER A 43 0.83 10.12 4.62
C SER A 43 0.50 11.16 3.56
N ASP A 44 1.49 11.74 2.91
CA ASP A 44 1.36 12.63 1.75
C ASP A 44 1.78 11.95 0.44
N VAL A 45 2.15 10.66 0.50
CA VAL A 45 2.71 9.90 -0.62
C VAL A 45 1.59 9.40 -1.53
N ASN A 46 1.58 9.89 -2.78
CA ASN A 46 0.73 9.41 -3.86
C ASN A 46 1.58 8.70 -4.93
N ASN A 47 1.08 7.59 -5.47
CA ASN A 47 1.71 6.84 -6.56
C ASN A 47 0.64 6.15 -7.42
N GLU A 48 0.40 6.71 -8.61
CA GLU A 48 -0.62 6.23 -9.55
C GLU A 48 -0.34 4.81 -10.04
N THR A 49 0.91 4.48 -10.37
CA THR A 49 1.31 3.13 -10.82
C THR A 49 0.98 2.04 -9.80
N ARG A 50 0.94 2.40 -8.52
CA ARG A 50 0.64 1.48 -7.42
C ARG A 50 -0.81 1.55 -6.96
N HIS A 51 -1.62 2.45 -7.51
CA HIS A 51 -2.91 2.82 -6.96
C HIS A 51 -2.81 3.12 -5.45
N GLN A 52 -1.82 3.93 -5.08
CA GLN A 52 -1.63 4.42 -3.71
C GLN A 52 -2.00 5.90 -3.70
N PHE A 53 -3.04 6.24 -2.97
CA PHE A 53 -3.53 7.61 -2.88
C PHE A 53 -3.66 8.07 -1.44
N SER A 54 -3.30 9.33 -1.18
CA SER A 54 -3.64 10.03 0.05
C SER A 54 -4.51 11.24 -0.30
N LYS A 55 -5.71 11.30 0.26
CA LYS A 55 -6.75 12.26 -0.09
C LYS A 55 -7.27 12.98 1.15
N ILE A 56 -7.44 14.30 1.03
CA ILE A 56 -8.05 15.14 2.06
C ILE A 56 -9.44 15.58 1.56
N SER A 57 -10.45 15.49 2.43
CA SER A 57 -11.74 16.16 2.24
C SER A 57 -11.79 17.43 3.09
N HIS A 58 -12.03 18.57 2.45
CA HIS A 58 -12.13 19.85 3.15
C HIS A 58 -13.48 20.03 3.84
N GLY A 59 -13.45 20.53 5.06
CA GLY A 59 -14.62 20.70 5.92
C GLY A 59 -15.10 19.40 6.58
N SER A 60 -14.32 18.33 6.52
CA SER A 60 -14.69 17.01 7.02
C SER A 60 -13.96 16.66 8.31
N SER A 61 -14.64 15.96 9.21
CA SER A 61 -14.07 15.46 10.47
C SER A 61 -13.51 14.03 10.32
N HIS A 62 -13.17 13.40 11.44
CA HIS A 62 -12.61 12.05 11.50
C HIS A 62 -13.47 11.02 10.75
N CYS A 63 -12.87 10.38 9.74
CA CYS A 63 -13.47 9.30 8.94
C CYS A 63 -14.88 9.61 8.39
N ALA A 64 -15.17 10.87 8.05
CA ALA A 64 -16.49 11.27 7.56
C ALA A 64 -16.91 10.54 6.27
N ASP A 65 -15.94 10.13 5.45
CA ASP A 65 -16.13 9.35 4.22
C ASP A 65 -16.78 7.98 4.47
N MET A 66 -16.55 7.39 5.65
CA MET A 66 -17.11 6.09 6.05
C MET A 66 -18.54 6.18 6.62
N LEU A 67 -19.05 7.39 6.84
CA LEU A 67 -20.41 7.59 7.34
C LEU A 67 -21.43 7.48 6.19
N PRO A 68 -22.69 7.10 6.46
CA PRO A 68 -23.75 7.16 5.47
C PRO A 68 -23.90 8.56 4.89
N THR A 69 -24.22 8.66 3.61
CA THR A 69 -24.51 9.93 2.95
C THR A 69 -25.74 10.58 3.56
N ILE A 70 -25.63 11.86 3.90
CA ILE A 70 -26.73 12.66 4.44
C ILE A 70 -26.98 13.93 3.61
N PRO A 71 -28.22 14.47 3.60
CA PRO A 71 -28.47 15.80 3.05
C PRO A 71 -27.61 16.85 3.77
N GLY A 72 -26.77 17.56 3.01
CA GLY A 72 -25.86 18.58 3.55
C GLY A 72 -24.38 18.17 3.57
N ASP A 73 -24.04 16.94 3.17
CA ASP A 73 -22.65 16.56 2.94
C ASP A 73 -21.99 17.51 1.93
N SER A 74 -20.73 17.87 2.17
CA SER A 74 -19.98 18.76 1.29
C SER A 74 -19.70 18.09 -0.06
N ALA A 75 -19.60 18.89 -1.12
CA ALA A 75 -19.23 18.37 -2.43
C ALA A 75 -17.86 17.66 -2.41
N ASP A 76 -16.91 18.13 -1.61
CA ASP A 76 -15.60 17.50 -1.45
C ASP A 76 -15.69 16.12 -0.79
N LEU A 77 -16.58 15.94 0.18
CA LEU A 77 -16.83 14.64 0.80
C LEU A 77 -17.47 13.67 -0.19
N LEU A 78 -18.44 14.13 -0.98
CA LEU A 78 -19.07 13.30 -2.01
C LEU A 78 -18.07 12.89 -3.10
N ASN A 79 -17.26 13.85 -3.61
CA ASN A 79 -16.21 13.57 -4.58
C ASN A 79 -15.17 12.58 -4.05
N LEU A 80 -14.83 12.66 -2.76
CA LEU A 80 -13.93 11.70 -2.12
C LEU A 80 -14.53 10.29 -2.09
N ARG A 81 -15.81 10.16 -1.71
CA ARG A 81 -16.50 8.85 -1.71
C ARG A 81 -16.56 8.26 -3.12
N ASP A 82 -16.90 9.07 -4.13
CA ASP A 82 -16.90 8.64 -5.53
C ASP A 82 -15.52 8.18 -6.02
N PHE A 83 -14.45 8.85 -5.56
CA PHE A 83 -13.07 8.45 -5.85
C PHE A 83 -12.74 7.09 -5.22
N VAL A 84 -13.07 6.90 -3.95
CA VAL A 84 -12.86 5.64 -3.23
C VAL A 84 -13.64 4.50 -3.89
N GLU A 85 -14.89 4.73 -4.29
CA GLU A 85 -15.71 3.72 -4.98
C GLU A 85 -15.08 3.27 -6.31
N LYS A 86 -14.52 4.20 -7.09
CA LYS A 86 -13.80 3.89 -8.33
C LYS A 86 -12.55 3.07 -8.08
N GLU A 87 -11.77 3.41 -7.07
CA GLU A 87 -10.56 2.66 -6.71
C GLU A 87 -10.90 1.25 -6.19
N VAL A 88 -11.92 1.12 -5.34
CA VAL A 88 -12.41 -0.19 -4.89
C VAL A 88 -12.89 -1.03 -6.07
N SER A 89 -13.64 -0.44 -7.00
CA SER A 89 -14.08 -1.13 -8.23
C SER A 89 -12.88 -1.62 -9.04
N TYR A 90 -11.86 -0.78 -9.22
CA TYR A 90 -10.60 -1.18 -9.85
C TYR A 90 -9.91 -2.34 -9.12
N TYR A 91 -9.92 -2.37 -7.78
CA TYR A 91 -9.32 -3.46 -7.00
C TYR A 91 -10.06 -4.79 -7.18
N LEU A 92 -11.38 -4.74 -7.33
CA LEU A 92 -12.22 -5.91 -7.56
C LEU A 92 -12.05 -6.48 -8.99
N ASP A 93 -11.86 -5.60 -9.97
CA ASP A 93 -11.64 -5.98 -11.37
C ASP A 93 -10.18 -6.39 -11.66
N SER A 94 -9.25 -5.96 -10.80
CA SER A 94 -7.84 -6.29 -10.95
C SER A 94 -7.60 -7.79 -10.75
N PRO A 95 -6.87 -8.46 -11.67
CA PRO A 95 -6.56 -9.87 -11.51
C PRO A 95 -5.78 -10.07 -10.20
N LEU A 96 -6.30 -10.95 -9.35
CA LEU A 96 -5.59 -11.36 -8.13
C LEU A 96 -4.16 -11.77 -8.52
N PRO A 97 -3.13 -11.39 -7.73
CA PRO A 97 -1.78 -11.85 -7.99
C PRO A 97 -1.82 -13.37 -8.06
N THR A 98 -1.59 -13.91 -9.26
CA THR A 98 -1.53 -15.35 -9.46
C THR A 98 -0.45 -15.86 -8.53
N LYS A 99 -0.80 -16.85 -7.70
CA LYS A 99 0.16 -17.51 -6.83
C LYS A 99 1.24 -18.04 -7.76
N SER A 100 2.41 -17.37 -7.80
CA SER A 100 3.51 -17.76 -8.66
C SER A 100 3.82 -19.21 -8.31
N SER A 101 3.41 -20.12 -9.18
CA SER A 101 3.79 -21.51 -9.07
C SER A 101 5.30 -21.46 -9.26
N SER A 102 6.04 -21.62 -8.16
CA SER A 102 7.48 -21.75 -8.20
C SER A 102 7.78 -23.00 -9.01
N THR A 103 7.90 -22.84 -10.33
CA THR A 103 8.45 -23.86 -11.19
C THR A 103 9.90 -23.98 -10.78
N ARG A 104 10.19 -24.93 -9.89
CA ARG A 104 11.56 -25.37 -9.66
C ARG A 104 12.06 -25.85 -11.02
N LEU A 105 12.93 -25.06 -11.65
CA LEU A 105 13.73 -25.54 -12.77
C LEU A 105 14.59 -26.67 -12.20
N PHE A 106 14.12 -27.90 -12.34
CA PHE A 106 14.96 -29.07 -12.15
C PHE A 106 15.97 -29.04 -13.29
N LEU A 107 17.14 -28.41 -13.05
CA LEU A 107 18.28 -28.65 -13.90
C LEU A 107 18.60 -30.14 -13.78
N SER A 108 18.30 -30.87 -14.85
CA SER A 108 18.70 -32.27 -14.98
C SER A 108 20.21 -32.37 -14.75
N PRO A 109 20.69 -33.35 -13.97
CA PRO A 109 22.11 -33.55 -13.72
C PRO A 109 22.91 -33.76 -15.02
N LEU A 110 22.23 -34.14 -16.12
CA LEU A 110 22.83 -34.27 -17.44
C LEU A 110 23.31 -32.90 -18.00
N ILE A 111 22.56 -31.81 -17.74
CA ILE A 111 22.90 -30.47 -18.25
C ILE A 111 24.10 -29.89 -17.50
N CYS A 112 24.21 -30.12 -16.18
CA CYS A 112 25.40 -29.73 -15.41
C CYS A 112 26.66 -30.49 -15.84
N PHE A 113 26.53 -31.77 -16.24
CA PHE A 113 27.68 -32.56 -16.68
C PHE A 113 28.25 -32.08 -18.03
N PHE A 114 27.41 -31.63 -18.96
CA PHE A 114 27.86 -31.07 -20.24
C PHE A 114 28.57 -29.71 -20.09
N ILE A 115 28.09 -28.85 -19.20
CA ILE A 115 28.74 -27.56 -18.91
C ILE A 115 30.11 -27.80 -18.26
N LEU A 116 30.20 -28.75 -17.32
CA LEU A 116 31.47 -29.11 -16.69
C LEU A 116 32.47 -29.73 -17.69
N LEU A 117 32.01 -30.59 -18.60
CA LEU A 117 32.86 -31.17 -19.65
C LEU A 117 33.41 -30.09 -20.59
N SER A 118 32.58 -29.12 -20.99
CA SER A 118 33.02 -28.04 -21.89
C SER A 118 34.10 -27.13 -21.29
N LEU A 119 34.21 -27.06 -19.96
CA LEU A 119 35.25 -26.31 -19.26
C LEU A 119 36.54 -27.12 -19.04
N ILE A 120 36.48 -28.46 -19.16
CA ILE A 120 37.65 -29.34 -19.01
C ILE A 120 38.41 -29.52 -20.33
N PHE A 121 37.77 -29.26 -21.49
CA PHE A 121 38.38 -29.37 -22.82
C PHE A 121 38.85 -28.02 -23.41
N ILE A 122 38.95 -26.98 -22.58
CA ILE A 122 39.64 -25.71 -22.93
C ILE A 122 40.97 -25.69 -22.19
N GLU A 123 41.88 -26.58 -22.60
CA GLU A 123 43.34 -26.46 -22.43
C GLU A 123 44.03 -27.29 -23.52
#